data_AF-A0A8J8C9H3-F1
#
_entry.id   AF-A0A8J8C9H3-F1
#
_cell.length_a   1.000
_cell.length_b   1.000
_cell.length_c   1.000
_cell.angle_alpha   90.00
_cell.angle_beta   90.00
_cell.angle_gamma   90.00
#
_symmetry.space_group_name_H-M   'P 1'
#
loop_
_entity.id
_entity.type
_entity.pdbx_description
1 polymer ?
#
loop_
_entity_poly.entity_id
_entity_poly.type
_entity_poly.pdbx_seq_one_letter_code
_entity_poly.pdbx_strand_id
1 'polypeptide(L)' 'MSDRLHQLVDLLVAALIAGTSTVLWGFVAPPAVALWIATLFAAMYYFSRNPWGSPKGDAYNEWIDDLYDRYLP' A
#
# COMPACT_ATOMS: atom_id res chain seq x y z
N MET A 1 -0.01 -19.92 8.99
CA MET A 1 -0.34 -19.93 7.54
C MET A 1 -1.05 -18.63 7.14
N SER A 2 -1.76 -17.92 8.05
CA SER A 2 -2.46 -16.65 7.76
C SER A 2 -1.54 -15.51 7.29
N ASP A 3 -0.28 -15.50 7.72
CA ASP A 3 0.73 -14.51 7.31
C ASP A 3 0.94 -14.39 5.79
N ARG A 4 0.80 -15.50 5.03
CA ARG A 4 0.93 -15.47 3.56
C ARG A 4 -0.29 -14.84 2.87
N LEU A 5 -1.49 -15.02 3.43
CA LEU A 5 -2.71 -14.42 2.89
C LEU A 5 -2.70 -12.91 3.12
N HIS A 6 -2.24 -12.47 4.29
CA HIS A 6 -2.07 -11.06 4.62
C HIS A 6 -1.07 -10.40 3.65
N GLN A 7 0.08 -11.04 3.41
CA GLN A 7 1.06 -10.58 2.42
C GLN A 7 0.47 -10.50 0.99
N LEU A 8 -0.36 -11.46 0.60
CA LEU A 8 -1.02 -11.44 -0.70
C LEU A 8 -2.01 -10.28 -0.79
N VAL A 9 -2.79 -10.00 0.26
CA VAL A 9 -3.71 -8.86 0.29
C VAL A 9 -2.94 -7.55 0.25
N ASP A 10 -1.85 -7.41 0.98
CA ASP A 10 -1.02 -6.21 0.90
C ASP A 10 -0.41 -6.00 -0.47
N LEU A 11 -0.01 -7.08 -1.15
CA LEU A 11 0.47 -7.00 -2.52
C LEU A 11 -0.62 -6.49 -3.45
N LEU A 12 -1.87 -6.95 -3.28
CA LEU A 12 -3.01 -6.47 -4.06
C LEU A 12 -3.31 -4.99 -3.77
N VAL A 13 -3.25 -4.57 -2.49
CA VAL A 13 -3.44 -3.16 -2.12
C VAL A 13 -2.31 -2.30 -2.68
N ALA A 14 -1.07 -2.76 -2.63
CA ALA A 14 0.07 -2.07 -3.22
C ALA A 14 -0.08 -1.93 -4.75
N ALA A 15 -0.53 -2.98 -5.44
CA ALA A 15 -0.82 -2.93 -6.87
C ALA A 15 -1.95 -1.94 -7.20
N LEU A 16 -2.99 -1.89 -6.36
CA LEU A 16 -4.07 -0.92 -6.50
C LEU A 16 -3.56 0.52 -6.31
N ILE A 17 -2.73 0.76 -5.29
CA ILE A 17 -2.08 2.06 -5.05
C ILE A 17 -1.22 2.44 -6.26
N ALA A 18 -0.40 1.52 -6.80
CA ALA A 18 0.44 1.77 -7.96
C ALA A 18 -0.41 2.15 -9.19
N GLY A 19 -1.44 1.35 -9.50
CA GLY A 19 -2.29 1.57 -10.67
C GLY A 19 -3.05 2.91 -10.59
N THR A 20 -3.72 3.15 -9.47
CA THR A 20 -4.48 4.39 -9.23
C THR A 20 -3.55 5.62 -9.23
N SER A 21 -2.41 5.54 -8.56
CA SER A 21 -1.42 6.63 -8.53
C SER A 21 -0.86 6.92 -9.92
N THR A 22 -0.56 5.89 -10.73
CA THR A 22 -0.05 6.08 -12.09
C THR A 22 -1.06 6.85 -12.95
N VAL A 23 -2.34 6.49 -12.87
CA VAL A 23 -3.41 7.18 -13.61
C VAL A 23 -3.57 8.62 -13.12
N LEU A 24 -3.64 8.83 -11.80
CA LEU A 24 -3.85 10.16 -11.22
C LEU A 24 -2.67 11.11 -11.52
N TRP A 25 -1.44 10.66 -11.32
CA TRP A 25 -0.25 11.47 -11.63
C TRP A 25 -0.05 11.66 -13.13
N GLY A 26 -0.54 10.73 -13.96
CA GLY A 26 -0.52 10.85 -15.42
C GLY A 26 -1.27 12.06 -15.95
N PHE A 27 -2.21 12.65 -15.18
CA PHE A 27 -2.89 13.89 -15.57
C PHE A 27 -2.03 15.15 -15.43
N VAL A 28 -0.98 15.12 -14.61
CA VAL A 28 -0.23 16.32 -14.22
C VAL A 28 1.30 16.20 -14.36
N ALA A 29 1.81 14.99 -14.62
CA ALA A 29 3.24 14.71 -14.71
C ALA A 29 3.60 13.88 -15.96
N PRO A 30 4.83 13.98 -16.48
CA PRO A 30 5.31 13.09 -17.54
C PRO A 30 5.21 11.61 -17.16
N PRO A 31 5.01 10.69 -18.12
CA PRO A 31 4.76 9.27 -17.83
C PRO A 31 5.81 8.61 -16.91
N ALA A 32 7.09 8.90 -17.14
CA ALA A 32 8.18 8.37 -16.32
C ALA A 32 8.11 8.85 -14.86
N VAL A 33 7.72 10.11 -14.64
CA VAL A 33 7.58 10.70 -13.30
C VAL A 33 6.37 10.13 -12.58
N ALA A 34 5.23 10.02 -13.29
CA ALA A 34 4.01 9.42 -12.73
C ALA A 34 4.25 7.96 -12.28
N LEU A 35 4.94 7.17 -13.10
CA LEU A 35 5.33 5.80 -12.75
C LEU A 35 6.25 5.75 -11.53
N TRP A 36 7.25 6.63 -11.46
CA TRP A 36 8.16 6.71 -10.30
C TRP A 36 7.41 7.02 -9.00
N ILE A 37 6.54 8.04 -9.01
CA ILE A 37 5.76 8.42 -7.83
C ILE A 37 4.81 7.28 -7.42
N ALA A 38 4.14 6.67 -8.37
CA ALA A 38 3.26 5.54 -8.11
C ALA A 38 3.99 4.34 -7.48
N THR A 39 5.18 4.04 -8.00
CA THR A 39 6.04 2.96 -7.49
C THR A 39 6.49 3.27 -6.06
N LEU A 40 6.87 4.52 -5.79
CA LEU A 40 7.24 4.98 -4.45
C LEU A 40 6.08 4.76 -3.47
N PHE A 41 4.86 5.20 -3.80
CA PHE A 41 3.70 5.06 -2.92
C PHE A 41 3.33 3.60 -2.65
N ALA A 42 3.37 2.75 -3.69
CA ALA A 42 3.13 1.33 -3.53
C ALA A 42 4.18 0.66 -2.62
N ALA A 43 5.46 1.01 -2.80
CA ALA A 43 6.54 0.50 -1.96
C ALA A 43 6.42 0.96 -0.50
N MET A 44 6.08 2.23 -0.28
CA MET A 44 5.88 2.77 1.07
C MET A 44 4.78 2.02 1.82
N TYR A 45 3.66 1.71 1.16
CA TYR A 45 2.60 0.88 1.74
C TYR A 45 3.08 -0.56 1.98
N TYR A 46 3.60 -1.23 0.94
CA TYR A 46 3.91 -2.65 1.01
C TYR A 46 4.97 -2.99 2.07
N PHE A 47 6.00 -2.16 2.22
CA PHE A 47 7.11 -2.46 3.14
C PHE A 47 6.89 -1.99 4.57
N SER A 48 6.16 -0.90 4.78
CA SER A 48 6.03 -0.32 6.11
C SER A 48 4.63 -0.43 6.68
N ARG A 49 3.60 -0.48 5.81
CA ARG A 49 2.17 -0.21 6.07
C ARG A 49 1.87 1.09 6.86
N ASN A 50 2.91 1.73 7.42
CA ASN A 50 2.89 3.03 8.06
C ASN A 50 2.62 4.10 6.98
N PRO A 51 1.43 4.73 7.02
CA PRO A 51 1.07 5.71 6.04
C PRO A 51 2.04 6.90 6.08
N TRP A 52 2.91 6.99 5.07
CA TRP A 52 3.72 8.15 4.72
C TRP A 52 4.50 8.81 5.87
N GLY A 53 5.04 7.99 6.79
CA GLY A 53 5.82 8.49 7.92
C GLY A 53 4.97 9.05 9.06
N SER A 54 3.71 8.61 9.17
CA SER A 54 2.84 8.98 10.27
C SER A 54 3.46 8.60 11.64
N PRO A 55 3.33 9.47 12.66
CA PRO A 55 3.73 9.13 14.04
C PRO A 55 2.93 7.98 14.64
N LYS A 56 1.83 7.58 14.00
CA LYS A 56 0.90 6.54 14.47
C LYS A 56 1.00 5.25 13.65
N GLY A 57 2.13 5.01 12.98
CA GLY A 57 2.34 3.84 12.12
C GLY A 57 1.95 2.52 12.79
N ASP A 58 2.40 2.32 14.03
CA ASP A 58 2.12 1.09 14.78
C ASP A 58 0.62 0.87 14.98
N ALA A 59 -0.13 1.92 15.34
CA ALA A 59 -1.57 1.84 15.53
C ALA A 59 -2.33 1.54 14.22
N TYR A 60 -1.82 2.01 13.06
CA TYR A 60 -2.41 1.66 11.77
C TYR A 60 -2.11 0.20 11.40
N ASN A 61 -0.90 -0.27 11.68
CA ASN A 61 -0.51 -1.65 11.40
C ASN A 61 -1.33 -2.63 12.24
N GLU A 62 -1.46 -2.38 13.56
CA GLU A 62 -2.31 -3.17 14.44
C GLU A 62 -3.77 -3.20 13.96
N TRP A 63 -4.30 -2.04 13.55
CA TRP A 63 -5.66 -1.98 13.02
C TRP A 63 -5.86 -2.79 11.73
N ILE A 64 -4.86 -2.79 10.83
CA ILE A 64 -4.89 -3.58 9.59
C ILE A 64 -4.80 -5.08 9.92
N ASP A 65 -3.94 -5.46 10.85
CA ASP A 65 -3.77 -6.85 11.27
C ASP A 65 -5.05 -7.38 11.93
N ASP A 66 -5.68 -6.61 12.83
CA ASP A 66 -6.98 -6.94 13.43
C ASP A 66 -8.09 -7.12 12.37
N LEU A 67 -8.06 -6.28 11.33
CA LEU A 67 -9.01 -6.36 10.22
C LEU A 67 -8.78 -7.65 9.42
N TYR A 68 -7.52 -7.96 9.12
CA TYR A 68 -7.17 -9.18 8.38
C TYR A 68 -7.53 -10.42 9.18
N ASP A 69 -7.19 -10.50 10.47
CA ASP A 69 -7.55 -11.63 11.33
C ASP A 69 -9.08 -11.86 11.38
N ARG A 70 -9.87 -10.80 11.27
CA ARG A 70 -11.33 -10.89 11.26
C ARG A 70 -11.92 -11.44 9.96
N TYR A 71 -11.31 -11.13 8.82
CA TYR A 71 -11.89 -11.40 7.49
C TYR A 71 -11.10 -12.42 6.65
N LEU A 72 -9.87 -12.75 7.04
CA LEU A 72 -8.93 -13.62 6.36
C LEU A 72 -8.43 -14.74 7.30
N PRO A 73 -9.31 -15.71 7.68
CA PRO A 73 -8.96 -16.79 8.61
C PRO A 73 -7.92 -17.78 8.08
#